data_AF-N1W714-F1
#
_entry.id   AF-N1W714-F1
#
_cell.length_a   1.000
_cell.length_b   1.000
_cell.length_c   1.000
_cell.angle_alpha   90.00
_cell.angle_beta   90.00
_cell.angle_gamma   90.00
#
_symmetry.space_group_name_H-M   'P 1'
#
loop_
_entity.id
_entity.type
_entity.pdbx_description
1 polymer ?
#
loop_
_entity_poly.entity_id
_entity_poly.type
_entity_poly.pdbx_seq_one_letter_code
_entity_poly.pdbx_strand_id
1 'polypeptide(L)'
;MKTLSYLSFCFIRIPVIVFLFFTYPVFSNFLVTPEQTLRLELGGSSRDQIRFCKQKPLQVFGRNPIAPSITCQFLPEAEVSLDHFFAEELADTEETQWAFYDGSGKQLFPSISWEGQETLHLVSVVRSKRGQFGVQLQRKKDGAYFFYRTKMLHWVM
;
A
#
# COMPACT_ATOMS: atom_id res chain seq x y z
N MET A 1 -58.55 8.73 -16.74
CA MET A 1 -57.60 7.86 -16.01
C MET A 1 -56.21 7.90 -16.67
N LYS A 2 -55.38 8.91 -16.39
CA LYS A 2 -53.95 8.92 -16.83
C LYS A 2 -52.98 9.54 -15.80
N THR A 3 -53.48 10.05 -14.68
CA THR A 3 -52.67 10.76 -13.66
C THR A 3 -52.14 9.85 -12.54
N LEU A 4 -52.63 8.62 -12.41
CA LEU A 4 -52.19 7.70 -11.35
C LEU A 4 -50.85 6.99 -11.64
N SER A 5 -50.38 7.01 -12.89
CA SER A 5 -49.16 6.28 -13.27
C SER A 5 -47.88 7.03 -12.91
N TYR A 6 -47.87 8.36 -13.01
CA TYR A 6 -46.65 9.15 -12.80
C TYR A 6 -46.19 9.25 -11.33
N LEU A 7 -47.12 9.34 -10.38
CA LEU A 7 -46.75 9.43 -8.96
C LEU A 7 -46.06 8.15 -8.46
N SER A 8 -46.57 6.97 -8.84
CA SER A 8 -45.99 5.69 -8.40
C SER A 8 -44.57 5.45 -8.95
N PHE A 9 -44.26 5.97 -10.15
CA PHE A 9 -42.91 5.89 -10.72
C PHE A 9 -41.92 6.84 -10.01
N CYS A 10 -42.36 7.98 -9.46
CA CYS A 10 -41.50 8.88 -8.70
C CYS A 10 -41.16 8.35 -7.30
N PHE A 11 -42.10 7.73 -6.60
CA PHE A 11 -41.90 7.23 -5.23
C PHE A 11 -40.89 6.08 -5.13
N ILE A 12 -40.66 5.32 -6.21
CA ILE A 12 -39.70 4.21 -6.23
C ILE A 12 -38.35 4.65 -6.81
N ARG A 13 -38.31 5.59 -7.77
CA ARG A 13 -37.06 6.02 -8.41
C ARG A 13 -36.20 6.94 -7.54
N ILE A 14 -36.81 7.82 -6.76
CA ILE A 14 -36.09 8.75 -5.87
C ILE A 14 -35.28 8.00 -4.79
N PRO A 15 -35.86 7.03 -4.03
CA PRO A 15 -35.08 6.32 -3.02
C PRO A 15 -33.98 5.44 -3.61
N VAL A 16 -34.17 4.88 -4.82
CA VAL A 16 -33.12 4.10 -5.51
C VAL A 16 -31.95 4.99 -5.93
N ILE A 17 -32.22 6.19 -6.47
CA ILE A 17 -31.16 7.15 -6.84
C ILE A 17 -30.41 7.64 -5.60
N VAL A 18 -31.14 7.92 -4.51
CA VAL A 18 -30.53 8.31 -3.22
C VAL A 18 -29.67 7.17 -2.67
N PHE A 19 -30.18 5.93 -2.68
CA PHE A 19 -29.41 4.75 -2.25
C PHE A 19 -28.18 4.50 -3.13
N LEU A 20 -28.28 4.68 -4.44
CA LEU A 20 -27.14 4.59 -5.36
C LEU A 20 -26.11 5.70 -5.10
N PHE A 21 -26.54 6.93 -4.82
CA PHE A 21 -25.64 8.04 -4.47
C PHE A 21 -24.89 7.82 -3.15
N PHE A 22 -25.56 7.22 -2.15
CA PHE A 22 -24.94 6.91 -0.85
C PHE A 22 -24.06 5.66 -0.89
N THR A 23 -24.33 4.70 -1.79
CA THR A 23 -23.51 3.48 -1.94
C THR A 23 -22.38 3.63 -2.96
N TYR A 24 -22.45 4.55 -3.92
CA TYR A 24 -21.38 4.80 -4.89
C TYR A 24 -19.99 5.05 -4.26
N PRO A 25 -19.84 5.90 -3.21
CA PRO A 25 -18.53 6.09 -2.58
C PRO A 25 -18.04 4.86 -1.80
N VAL A 26 -18.91 3.88 -1.52
CA VAL A 26 -18.53 2.62 -0.87
C VAL A 26 -17.84 1.67 -1.86
N PHE A 27 -18.07 1.84 -3.17
CA PHE A 27 -17.60 0.90 -4.21
C PHE A 27 -16.38 1.35 -5.01
N SER A 28 -15.91 2.59 -4.91
CA SER A 28 -14.73 2.99 -5.67
C SER A 28 -13.96 4.11 -5.01
N ASN A 29 -12.94 3.76 -4.24
CA ASN A 29 -11.61 4.34 -4.33
C ASN A 29 -10.67 3.45 -3.54
N PHE A 30 -10.01 2.51 -4.22
CA PHE A 30 -8.74 2.03 -3.71
C PHE A 30 -7.87 3.27 -3.56
N LEU A 31 -7.32 3.50 -2.37
CA LEU A 31 -6.42 4.62 -2.16
C LEU A 31 -5.25 4.44 -3.14
N VAL A 32 -4.91 5.49 -3.87
CA VAL A 32 -3.79 5.49 -4.83
C VAL A 32 -2.82 6.56 -4.38
N THR A 33 -1.54 6.22 -4.35
CA THR A 33 -0.50 7.23 -4.06
C THR A 33 -0.41 8.25 -5.20
N PRO A 34 0.02 9.49 -4.93
CA PRO A 34 0.19 10.49 -5.97
C PRO A 34 1.23 10.06 -7.03
N GLU A 35 1.10 10.60 -8.23
CA GLU A 35 2.04 10.38 -9.34
C GLU A 35 3.25 11.31 -9.26
N GLN A 36 3.94 11.29 -8.12
CA GLN A 36 5.16 12.06 -7.85
C GLN A 36 6.21 11.17 -7.18
N THR A 37 7.45 11.64 -7.13
CA THR A 37 8.51 10.97 -6.38
C THR A 37 8.23 11.04 -4.87
N LEU A 38 8.20 9.88 -4.23
CA LEU A 38 7.97 9.65 -2.82
C LEU A 38 9.28 9.14 -2.19
N ARG A 39 9.94 9.98 -1.39
CA ARG A 39 11.21 9.65 -0.75
C ARG A 39 11.00 9.03 0.63
N LEU A 40 11.53 7.82 0.82
CA LEU A 40 11.51 7.11 2.09
C LEU A 40 12.66 7.58 2.99
N GLU A 41 12.32 7.99 4.21
CA GLU A 41 13.30 8.36 5.23
C GLU A 41 13.55 7.16 6.16
N LEU A 42 14.73 6.54 6.01
CA LEU A 42 15.10 5.28 6.69
C LEU A 42 15.47 5.45 8.18
N GLY A 43 15.47 6.67 8.72
CA GLY A 43 15.60 6.94 10.15
C GLY A 43 16.89 6.42 10.79
N GLY A 44 17.99 7.18 10.70
CA GLY A 44 19.20 7.07 11.54
C GLY A 44 20.06 5.80 11.45
N SER A 45 19.52 4.66 10.99
CA SER A 45 20.28 3.44 10.76
C SER A 45 21.21 3.60 9.55
N SER A 46 22.42 3.03 9.65
CA SER A 46 23.37 3.04 8.53
C SER A 46 22.86 2.13 7.40
N ARG A 47 22.86 2.62 6.15
CA ARG A 47 22.22 1.95 5.01
C ARG A 47 22.77 0.55 4.74
N ASP A 48 24.05 0.33 5.02
CA ASP A 48 24.78 -0.94 4.89
C ASP A 48 24.21 -2.06 5.79
N GLN A 49 23.52 -1.69 6.88
CA GLN A 49 22.91 -2.65 7.80
C GLN A 49 21.43 -2.92 7.49
N ILE A 50 20.82 -2.12 6.61
CA ILE A 50 19.40 -2.26 6.28
C ILE A 50 19.25 -3.30 5.17
N ARG A 51 18.22 -4.12 5.31
CA ARG A 51 17.85 -5.15 4.34
C ARG A 51 16.38 -5.01 4.00
N PHE A 52 16.04 -5.24 2.74
CA PHE A 52 14.67 -5.34 2.26
C PHE A 52 14.32 -6.82 2.07
N CYS A 53 13.42 -7.32 2.90
CA CYS A 53 13.16 -8.75 3.05
C CYS A 53 11.72 -9.11 2.77
N LYS A 54 11.51 -10.25 2.11
CA LYS A 54 10.20 -10.89 1.98
C LYS A 54 9.70 -11.41 3.34
N GLN A 55 8.43 -11.21 3.62
CA GLN A 55 7.74 -11.62 4.83
C GLN A 55 6.88 -12.87 4.57
N LYS A 56 6.59 -13.65 5.61
CA LYS A 56 5.59 -14.72 5.55
C LYS A 56 4.20 -14.10 5.66
N PRO A 57 3.31 -14.19 4.64
CA PRO A 57 2.04 -13.46 4.61
C PRO A 57 0.98 -14.11 5.51
N LEU A 58 1.17 -14.07 6.84
CA LEU A 58 0.21 -14.59 7.81
C LEU A 58 -0.97 -13.62 8.01
N GLN A 59 -0.68 -12.32 8.00
CA GLN A 59 -1.66 -11.26 8.14
C GLN A 59 -1.81 -10.48 6.83
N VAL A 60 -3.05 -10.12 6.50
CA VAL A 60 -3.36 -9.24 5.36
C VAL A 60 -2.84 -7.83 5.63
N PHE A 61 -2.93 -7.35 6.87
CA PHE A 61 -2.47 -6.04 7.31
C PHE A 61 -1.56 -6.15 8.53
N GLY A 62 -0.56 -5.28 8.61
CA GLY A 62 0.27 -5.14 9.80
C GLY A 62 1.64 -5.78 9.64
N ARG A 63 2.17 -6.30 10.74
CA ARG A 63 3.56 -6.79 10.80
C ARG A 63 3.56 -8.30 10.64
N ASN A 64 4.29 -8.76 9.64
CA ASN A 64 4.51 -10.17 9.42
C ASN A 64 5.96 -10.56 9.78
N PRO A 65 6.19 -11.78 10.28
CA PRO A 65 7.53 -12.27 10.55
C PRO A 65 8.32 -12.42 9.24
N ILE A 66 9.65 -12.25 9.34
CA ILE A 66 10.58 -12.50 8.23
C ILE A 66 10.45 -13.97 7.83
N ALA A 67 10.38 -14.25 6.52
CA ALA A 67 10.44 -15.62 6.04
C ALA A 67 11.83 -16.23 6.33
N PRO A 68 11.97 -17.52 6.69
CA PRO A 68 13.27 -18.12 6.96
C PRO A 68 14.17 -18.06 5.71
N SER A 69 15.09 -17.10 5.70
CA SER A 69 16.23 -16.90 4.79
C SER A 69 16.11 -17.45 3.37
N ILE A 70 15.88 -16.57 2.37
CA ILE A 70 16.52 -16.58 1.03
C ILE A 70 16.24 -15.27 0.24
N THR A 71 15.21 -14.46 0.55
CA THR A 71 14.95 -13.22 -0.21
C THR A 71 15.04 -11.97 0.65
N CYS A 72 16.23 -11.68 1.15
CA CYS A 72 16.61 -10.37 1.67
C CYS A 72 17.64 -9.74 0.74
N GLN A 73 17.41 -8.50 0.33
CA GLN A 73 18.33 -7.74 -0.51
C GLN A 73 18.91 -6.59 0.32
N PHE A 74 20.22 -6.37 0.26
CA PHE A 74 20.85 -5.22 0.91
C PHE A 74 20.49 -3.93 0.18
N LEU A 75 20.40 -2.83 0.93
CA LEU A 75 20.15 -1.53 0.32
C LEU A 75 21.40 -1.04 -0.43
N PRO A 76 21.26 -0.56 -1.67
CA PRO A 76 22.36 0.11 -2.36
C PRO A 76 22.82 1.38 -1.62
N GLU A 77 24.11 1.69 -1.75
CA GLU A 77 24.70 2.92 -1.21
C GLU A 77 24.11 4.18 -1.86
N ALA A 78 23.82 4.09 -3.16
CA ALA A 78 23.17 5.16 -3.93
C ALA A 78 21.65 5.21 -3.69
N GLU A 79 21.06 6.37 -3.95
CA GLU A 79 19.60 6.52 -4.00
C GLU A 79 19.06 5.71 -5.19
N VAL A 80 18.09 4.83 -4.90
CA VAL A 80 17.47 3.97 -5.91
C VAL A 80 15.96 3.94 -5.73
N SER A 81 15.25 3.65 -6.82
CA SER A 81 13.82 3.37 -6.78
C SER A 81 13.54 1.93 -6.33
N LEU A 82 12.39 1.73 -5.68
CA LEU A 82 12.05 0.42 -5.12
C LEU A 82 11.80 -0.67 -6.17
N ASP A 83 11.54 -0.31 -7.43
CA ASP A 83 11.36 -1.29 -8.50
C ASP A 83 12.63 -2.12 -8.77
N HIS A 84 13.81 -1.61 -8.40
CA HIS A 84 15.08 -2.33 -8.50
C HIS A 84 15.05 -3.69 -7.76
N PHE A 85 14.30 -3.78 -6.65
CA PHE A 85 14.19 -5.00 -5.85
C PHE A 85 13.26 -6.05 -6.45
N PHE A 86 12.52 -5.70 -7.51
CA PHE A 86 11.50 -6.54 -8.13
C PHE A 86 11.81 -6.89 -9.59
N ALA A 87 13.09 -6.83 -9.98
CA ALA A 87 13.55 -7.15 -11.33
C ALA A 87 13.32 -8.62 -11.73
N GLU A 88 13.18 -9.51 -10.75
CA GLU A 88 12.87 -10.92 -10.98
C GLU A 88 11.44 -11.11 -11.50
N GLU A 89 11.29 -12.05 -12.44
CA GLU A 89 10.00 -12.46 -12.97
C GLU A 89 9.07 -12.96 -11.87
N LEU A 90 7.76 -12.82 -12.09
CA LEU A 90 6.71 -13.32 -11.18
C LEU A 90 6.73 -14.86 -11.17
N ALA A 91 7.68 -15.45 -10.46
CA ALA A 91 7.71 -16.89 -10.20
C ALA A 91 6.77 -17.29 -9.06
N ASP A 92 6.39 -16.33 -8.22
CA ASP A 92 5.51 -16.55 -7.07
C ASP A 92 4.05 -16.73 -7.51
N THR A 93 3.45 -17.86 -7.12
CA THR A 93 2.02 -18.15 -7.33
C THR A 93 1.12 -17.43 -6.33
N GLU A 94 1.71 -16.77 -5.34
CA GLU A 94 1.04 -16.11 -4.21
C GLU A 94 1.41 -14.63 -4.11
N GLU A 95 0.60 -13.88 -3.36
CA GLU A 95 0.94 -12.48 -3.04
C GLU A 95 2.14 -12.43 -2.11
N THR A 96 3.03 -11.49 -2.35
CA THR A 96 4.25 -11.33 -1.55
C THR A 96 4.24 -10.01 -0.82
N GLN A 97 4.78 -10.02 0.38
CA GLN A 97 4.95 -8.83 1.21
C GLN A 97 6.42 -8.64 1.54
N TRP A 98 6.88 -7.40 1.54
CA TRP A 98 8.28 -7.05 1.74
C TRP A 98 8.40 -5.87 2.70
N ALA A 99 9.38 -5.89 3.59
CA ALA A 99 9.61 -4.81 4.56
C ALA A 99 11.10 -4.61 4.83
N PHE A 100 11.42 -3.47 5.45
CA PHE A 100 12.77 -3.12 5.84
C PHE A 100 13.10 -3.68 7.22
N TYR A 101 14.33 -4.15 7.37
CA TYR A 101 14.86 -4.69 8.62
C TYR A 101 16.28 -4.17 8.84
N ASP A 102 16.65 -3.93 10.10
CA ASP A 102 18.04 -3.60 10.46
C ASP A 102 18.92 -4.85 10.61
N GLY A 103 20.21 -4.64 10.92
CA GLY A 103 21.17 -5.72 11.10
C GLY A 103 20.86 -6.67 12.27
N SER A 104 19.97 -6.27 13.20
CA SER A 104 19.49 -7.10 14.30
C SER A 104 18.24 -7.92 13.95
N GLY A 105 17.68 -7.73 12.75
CA GLY A 105 16.42 -8.35 12.33
C GLY A 105 15.17 -7.66 12.84
N LYS A 106 15.29 -6.45 13.40
CA LYS A 106 14.14 -5.64 13.81
C LYS A 106 13.57 -4.92 12.60
N GLN A 107 12.24 -4.95 12.44
CA GLN A 107 11.55 -4.25 11.36
C GLN A 107 11.70 -2.73 11.52
N LEU A 108 12.04 -2.08 10.42
CA LEU A 108 12.11 -0.63 10.27
C LEU A 108 10.83 -0.12 9.62
N PHE A 109 10.48 1.12 9.95
CA PHE A 109 9.26 1.79 9.47
C PHE A 109 9.62 3.14 8.84
N PRO A 110 10.14 3.15 7.59
CA PRO A 110 10.58 4.37 6.95
C PRO A 110 9.45 5.39 6.88
N SER A 111 9.77 6.67 7.08
CA SER A 111 8.77 7.73 7.04
C SER A 111 8.58 8.22 5.61
N ILE A 112 7.35 8.59 5.26
CA ILE A 112 7.00 9.21 3.98
C ILE A 112 5.99 10.33 4.22
N SER A 113 6.11 11.41 3.46
CA SER A 113 5.14 12.50 3.44
C SER A 113 4.92 12.99 2.01
N TRP A 114 3.72 13.49 1.74
CA TRP A 114 3.37 14.17 0.50
C TRP A 114 2.23 15.16 0.76
N GLU A 115 1.94 15.99 -0.23
CA GLU A 115 0.94 17.06 -0.09
C GLU A 115 -0.44 16.50 0.28
N GLY A 116 -1.06 17.11 1.30
CA GLY A 116 -2.38 16.73 1.78
C GLY A 116 -2.44 15.46 2.64
N GLN A 117 -1.29 14.85 2.98
CA GLN A 117 -1.22 13.75 3.94
C GLN A 117 -0.29 14.08 5.11
N GLU A 118 -0.66 13.63 6.31
CA GLU A 118 0.24 13.61 7.46
C GLU A 118 1.40 12.64 7.21
N THR A 119 2.48 12.71 7.99
CA THR A 119 3.57 11.74 7.90
C THR A 119 3.06 10.32 8.18
N LEU A 120 3.36 9.42 7.24
CA LEU A 120 3.03 8.00 7.31
C LEU A 120 4.30 7.18 7.46
N HIS A 121 4.15 6.00 8.05
CA HIS A 121 5.18 4.97 8.13
C HIS A 121 4.90 3.88 7.12
N LEU A 122 5.89 3.56 6.29
CA LEU A 122 5.83 2.39 5.42
C LEU A 122 6.00 1.12 6.26
N VAL A 123 4.96 0.29 6.30
CA VAL A 123 4.94 -0.98 7.02
C VAL A 123 5.46 -2.09 6.12
N SER A 124 4.91 -2.19 4.92
CA SER A 124 5.30 -3.20 3.93
C SER A 124 4.91 -2.78 2.50
N VAL A 125 5.62 -3.35 1.54
CA VAL A 125 5.28 -3.36 0.12
C VAL A 125 4.60 -4.68 -0.21
N VAL A 126 3.51 -4.64 -0.97
CA VAL A 126 2.77 -5.82 -1.41
C VAL A 126 2.82 -5.93 -2.93
N ARG A 127 3.26 -7.08 -3.44
CA ARG A 127 3.20 -7.43 -4.87
C ARG A 127 2.16 -8.53 -5.02
N SER A 128 1.09 -8.24 -5.76
CA SER A 128 0.05 -9.23 -6.05
C SER A 128 0.55 -10.29 -7.03
N LYS A 129 -0.17 -11.41 -7.13
CA LYS A 129 0.07 -12.46 -8.13
C LYS A 129 0.02 -11.98 -9.59
N ARG A 130 -0.58 -10.81 -9.84
CA ARG A 130 -0.66 -10.19 -11.18
C ARG A 130 0.44 -9.14 -11.41
N GLY A 131 1.40 -9.03 -10.49
CA GLY A 131 2.47 -8.02 -10.56
C GLY A 131 2.03 -6.60 -10.20
N GLN A 132 0.82 -6.43 -9.64
CA GLN A 132 0.37 -5.12 -9.20
C GLN A 132 0.96 -4.80 -7.83
N PHE A 133 1.35 -3.55 -7.64
CA PHE A 133 1.96 -3.10 -6.40
C PHE A 133 0.99 -2.31 -5.53
N GLY A 134 1.09 -2.56 -4.24
CA GLY A 134 0.53 -1.73 -3.20
C GLY A 134 1.49 -1.56 -2.03
N VAL A 135 1.15 -0.67 -1.12
CA VAL A 135 1.89 -0.42 0.13
C VAL A 135 0.94 -0.36 1.30
N GLN A 136 1.40 -0.88 2.42
CA GLN A 136 0.76 -0.71 3.72
C GLN A 136 1.41 0.48 4.42
N LEU A 137 0.61 1.50 4.69
CA LEU A 137 1.05 2.70 5.37
C LEU A 137 0.33 2.83 6.70
N GLN A 138 1.05 3.21 7.74
CA GLN A 138 0.50 3.48 9.06
C GLN A 138 0.62 4.97 9.37
N ARG A 139 -0.48 5.63 9.74
CA ARG A 139 -0.44 7.02 10.18
C ARG A 139 0.21 7.12 11.55
N LYS A 140 1.20 8.01 11.68
CA LYS A 140 2.00 8.16 12.90
C LYS A 140 1.17 8.60 14.11
N LYS A 141 0.15 9.43 13.89
CA LYS A 141 -0.64 10.07 14.96
C LYS A 141 -1.54 9.10 15.73
N ASP A 142 -2.22 8.19 15.04
CA ASP A 142 -3.23 7.30 15.64
C ASP A 142 -3.05 5.83 15.28
N GLY A 143 -2.01 5.49 14.52
CA GLY A 143 -1.69 4.11 14.17
C GLY A 143 -2.63 3.48 13.14
N ALA A 144 -3.52 4.24 12.50
CA ALA A 144 -4.42 3.73 11.49
C ALA A 144 -3.66 3.20 10.26
N TYR A 145 -4.08 2.03 9.76
CA TYR A 145 -3.49 1.38 8.59
C TYR A 145 -4.27 1.71 7.32
N PHE A 146 -3.54 1.91 6.23
CA PHE A 146 -4.07 2.18 4.91
C PHE A 146 -3.36 1.30 3.89
N PHE A 147 -4.11 0.84 2.89
CA PHE A 147 -3.55 0.16 1.73
C PHE A 147 -3.63 1.09 0.52
N TYR A 148 -2.49 1.45 -0.04
CA TYR A 148 -2.44 2.26 -1.26
C TYR A 148 -1.95 1.42 -2.43
N ARG A 149 -2.65 1.47 -3.56
CA ARG A 149 -2.11 1.03 -4.85
C ARG A 149 -1.05 2.03 -5.31
N THR A 150 0.02 1.53 -5.92
CA THR A 150 1.12 2.39 -6.33
C THR A 150 1.96 1.82 -7.48
N LYS A 151 2.92 2.61 -7.96
CA LYS A 151 3.98 2.23 -8.90
C LYS A 151 5.32 2.31 -8.17
N MET A 152 6.07 1.21 -8.10
CA MET A 152 7.35 1.17 -7.34
C MET A 152 8.39 2.17 -7.85
N LEU A 153 8.35 2.55 -9.13
CA LEU A 153 9.22 3.57 -9.73
C LEU A 153 9.11 4.94 -9.04
N HIS A 154 7.97 5.24 -8.40
CA HIS A 154 7.76 6.51 -7.72
C HIS A 154 8.35 6.52 -6.31
N TRP A 155 8.74 5.37 -5.76
CA TRP A 155 9.28 5.28 -4.40
C TRP A 155 10.80 5.22 -4.47
N VAL A 156 11.45 6.21 -3.88
CA VAL A 156 12.92 6.30 -3.84
C VAL A 156 13.41 6.27 -2.40
N MET A 157 14.61 5.75 -2.19
CA MET A 157 15.24 5.71 -0.87
C MET A 157 16.73 5.95 -0.94
#